data_AF-A0A9X4KTQ9-F1
#
_entry.id   AF-A0A9X4KTQ9-F1
#
_cell.length_a   1.000
_cell.length_b   1.000
_cell.length_c   1.000
_cell.angle_alpha   90.00
_cell.angle_beta   90.00
_cell.angle_gamma   90.00
#
_symmetry.space_group_name_H-M   'P 1'
#
loop_
_entity.id
_entity.type
_entity.pdbx_description
1 polymer ?
#
loop_
_entity_poly.entity_id
_entity_poly.type
_entity_poly.pdbx_seq_one_letter_code
_entity_poly.pdbx_strand_id
1 'polypeptide(L)' 'MITITFDQLLHFHHKIIESTGGSAGVRERSVLESALGKAEITFDGQELYPGLTRKISVITYSLIKNHCFVDGN' A
#
# COMPACT_ATOMS: atom_id res chain seq x y z
N MET A 1 1.40 9.16 13.10
CA MET A 1 2.33 9.08 11.95
C MET A 1 1.65 9.68 10.74
N ILE A 2 2.34 10.45 9.88
CA ILE A 2 1.78 10.80 8.56
C ILE A 2 1.88 9.52 7.71
N THR A 3 0.74 8.99 7.27
CA THR A 3 0.66 7.80 6.40
C THR A 3 0.01 8.17 5.08
N ILE A 4 0.17 7.31 4.06
CA ILE A 4 -0.46 7.50 2.75
C ILE A 4 -1.91 7.02 2.84
N THR A 5 -2.85 7.86 2.43
CA THR A 5 -4.27 7.47 2.35
C THR A 5 -4.55 6.64 1.11
N PHE A 6 -5.67 5.92 1.10
CA PHE A 6 -6.14 5.19 -0.08
C PHE A 6 -6.20 6.08 -1.33
N ASP A 7 -6.81 7.27 -1.22
CA ASP A 7 -6.97 8.19 -2.36
C ASP A 7 -5.63 8.75 -2.84
N GLN A 8 -4.69 9.02 -1.93
CA GLN A 8 -3.33 9.42 -2.30
C GLN A 8 -2.61 8.31 -3.05
N LEU A 9 -2.73 7.07 -2.59
CA LEU A 9 -2.13 5.92 -3.28
C LEU A 9 -2.72 5.74 -4.68
N LEU A 10 -4.04 5.85 -4.83
CA LEU A 10 -4.69 5.81 -6.14
C LEU A 10 -4.22 6.95 -7.05
N HIS A 11 -4.09 8.16 -6.51
CA HIS A 11 -3.60 9.30 -7.26
C HIS A 11 -2.18 9.07 -7.77
N PHE A 12 -1.28 8.53 -6.93
CA PHE A 12 0.09 8.21 -7.36
C PHE A 12 0.13 7.09 -8.40
N HIS A 13 -0.65 6.02 -8.20
CA HIS A 13 -0.74 4.93 -9.17
C HIS A 13 -1.24 5.43 -10.53
N HIS A 14 -2.29 6.25 -10.55
CA HIS A 14 -2.82 6.85 -11.77
C HIS A 14 -1.76 7.65 -12.52
N LYS A 15 -1.02 8.51 -11.81
CA LYS A 15 0.06 9.31 -12.42
C LYS A 15 1.16 8.45 -13.03
N ILE A 16 1.49 7.33 -12.41
CA ILE A 16 2.49 6.39 -12.95
C ILE A 16 1.95 5.78 -14.25
N ILE A 17 0.76 5.19 -14.22
CA ILE A 17 0.13 4.56 -15.39
C ILE A 17 -0.02 5.56 -16.56
N GLU A 18 -0.44 6.80 -16.29
CA GLU A 18 -0.53 7.84 -17.32
C GLU A 18 0.82 8.12 -18.00
N SER A 19 1.92 8.05 -17.23
CA SER A 19 3.27 8.36 -17.71
C SER A 19 3.99 7.17 -18.36
N THR A 20 3.71 5.94 -17.91
CA THR A 20 4.44 4.73 -18.32
C THR A 20 3.64 3.80 -19.22
N GLY A 21 2.33 4.02 -19.34
CA GLY A 21 1.40 3.05 -19.91
C GLY A 21 1.07 1.92 -18.94
N GLY A 22 0.11 1.08 -19.33
CA GLY A 22 -0.44 -0.01 -18.51
C GLY A 22 -1.94 0.12 -18.30
N SER A 23 -2.53 -0.80 -17.54
CA SER A 23 -3.96 -0.79 -17.23
C SER A 23 -4.26 -0.15 -15.86
N ALA A 24 -5.06 0.93 -15.85
CA ALA A 24 -5.56 1.51 -14.61
C ALA A 24 -6.59 0.58 -13.95
N GLY A 25 -6.63 0.56 -12.62
CA GLY A 25 -7.67 -0.15 -11.87
C GLY A 25 -7.16 -0.80 -10.58
N VAL A 26 -8.03 -0.82 -9.58
CA VAL A 26 -7.82 -1.58 -8.33
C VAL A 26 -8.39 -2.98 -8.53
N ARG A 27 -7.62 -4.01 -8.21
CA ARG A 27 -8.07 -5.40 -8.26
C ARG A 27 -8.99 -5.72 -7.09
N GLU A 28 -8.53 -5.41 -5.89
CA GLU A 28 -9.30 -5.65 -4.68
C GLU A 28 -9.03 -4.55 -3.62
N ARG A 29 -10.04 -3.71 -3.37
CA ARG A 29 -9.92 -2.56 -2.46
C ARG A 29 -9.60 -2.96 -1.03
N SER A 30 -10.25 -4.00 -0.52
CA SER A 30 -10.03 -4.55 0.83
C SER A 30 -8.57 -4.94 1.06
N VAL A 31 -7.92 -5.51 0.04
CA VAL A 31 -6.53 -5.95 0.11
C VAL A 31 -5.57 -4.76 0.14
N LEU A 32 -5.88 -3.71 -0.63
CA LEU A 32 -5.12 -2.46 -0.63
C LEU A 32 -5.25 -1.73 0.71
N GLU A 33 -6.47 -1.61 1.25
CA GLU A 33 -6.72 -1.01 2.57
C GLU A 33 -6.02 -1.80 3.68
N SER A 34 -6.04 -3.13 3.60
CA SER A 34 -5.29 -4.02 4.51
C SER A 34 -3.78 -3.79 4.42
N ALA A 35 -3.22 -3.61 3.22
CA ALA A 35 -1.81 -3.31 3.02
C ALA A 35 -1.40 -1.99 3.68
N LEU A 36 -2.20 -0.92 3.53
CA LEU A 36 -1.95 0.37 4.19
C LEU A 36 -2.06 0.27 5.72
N GLY A 37 -2.95 -0.59 6.23
CA GLY A 37 -3.11 -0.85 7.67
C GLY A 37 -1.95 -1.61 8.32
N LYS A 38 -1.05 -2.23 7.54
CA LYS A 38 0.05 -3.05 8.06
C LYS A 38 0.99 -2.31 9.03
N ALA A 39 1.20 -1.01 8.80
CA ALA A 39 2.10 -0.19 9.62
C ALA A 39 1.65 -0.04 11.08
N GLU A 40 0.35 -0.22 11.36
CA GLU A 40 -0.25 -0.01 12.67
C GLU A 40 -0.66 -1.33 13.35
N ILE A 41 -0.24 -2.48 12.81
CA ILE A 41 -0.54 -3.77 13.43
C ILE A 41 0.28 -3.91 14.72
N THR A 42 -0.41 -4.30 15.78
CA THR A 42 0.17 -4.59 17.09
C THR A 42 -0.07 -6.05 17.49
N PHE A 43 0.83 -6.60 18.30
CA PHE A 43 0.66 -7.87 19.00
C PHE A 43 1.11 -7.70 20.45
N ASP A 44 0.31 -8.17 21.41
CA ASP A 44 0.58 -8.01 22.84
C ASP A 44 0.86 -6.56 23.26
N GLY A 45 0.11 -5.61 22.68
CA GLY A 45 0.29 -4.17 22.92
C GLY A 45 1.55 -3.55 22.30
N GLN A 46 2.37 -4.33 21.60
CA GLN A 46 3.60 -3.87 20.94
C GLN A 46 3.41 -3.75 19.43
N GLU A 47 3.97 -2.72 18.81
CA GLU A 47 3.99 -2.60 17.34
C GLU A 47 4.76 -3.79 16.73
N LEU A 48 4.17 -4.46 15.73
CA LEU A 48 4.87 -5.54 15.01
C LEU A 48 5.99 -5.00 14.11
N TYR A 49 5.83 -3.77 13.62
CA TYR A 49 6.75 -3.13 12.69
C TYR A 49 7.25 -1.81 13.27
N PRO A 50 8.07 -1.84 14.34
CA PRO A 50 8.52 -0.62 14.99
C PRO A 50 9.47 0.18 14.10
N GLY A 51 9.24 1.50 14.06
CA GLY A 51 10.08 2.45 13.33
C GLY A 51 9.70 2.64 11.86
N LEU A 52 10.06 3.81 11.33
CA LEU A 52 9.61 4.29 10.01
C LEU A 52 9.95 3.30 8.88
N THR A 53 11.19 2.82 8.82
CA THR A 53 11.64 1.91 7.75
C THR A 53 10.83 0.61 7.75
N ARG A 54 10.55 0.01 8.91
CA ARG A 54 9.76 -1.23 8.98
C ARG A 54 8.32 -1.01 8.57
N LYS A 55 7.71 0.10 9.00
CA LYS A 55 6.35 0.49 8.62
C LYS A 55 6.22 0.68 7.10
N ILE A 56 7.17 1.37 6.47
CA ILE A 56 7.20 1.53 5.01
C ILE A 56 7.38 0.17 4.33
N SER A 57 8.38 -0.60 4.74
CA SER A 57 8.69 -1.89 4.12
C SER A 57 7.51 -2.86 4.14
N VAL A 58 6.75 -2.94 5.23
CA VAL A 58 5.61 -3.86 5.32
C VAL A 58 4.44 -3.41 4.43
N ILE A 59 4.19 -2.10 4.31
CA ILE A 59 3.17 -1.56 3.40
C ILE A 59 3.58 -1.89 1.96
N THR A 60 4.79 -1.51 1.55
CA THR A 60 5.29 -1.71 0.18
C THR A 60 5.33 -3.18 -0.18
N TYR A 61 5.85 -4.04 0.71
CA TYR A 61 5.83 -5.49 0.51
C TYR A 61 4.41 -6.02 0.29
N SER A 62 3.44 -5.56 1.10
CA SER A 62 2.06 -6.04 0.99
C SER A 62 1.37 -5.58 -0.29
N LEU A 63 1.63 -4.35 -0.75
CA LEU A 63 1.10 -3.85 -2.03
C LEU A 63 1.62 -4.69 -3.21
N ILE A 64 2.94 -4.92 -3.26
CA ILE A 64 3.59 -5.71 -4.32
C ILE A 64 3.10 -7.17 -4.26
N LYS A 65 3.20 -7.79 -3.09
CA LYS A 65 2.94 -9.22 -2.92
C LYS A 65 1.49 -9.60 -3.23
N ASN A 66 0.55 -8.74 -2.89
CA ASN A 66 -0.87 -9.03 -3.06
C ASN A 66 -1.42 -8.60 -4.43
N HIS A 67 -0.60 -7.94 -5.26
CA HIS A 67 -1.02 -7.43 -6.57
C HIS A 67 -2.34 -6.63 -6.50
N CYS A 68 -2.37 -5.62 -5.63
CA CYS A 68 -3.55 -4.79 -5.33
C CYS A 68 -4.13 -4.06 -6.56
N PHE A 69 -3.33 -3.83 -7.60
CA PHE A 69 -3.73 -3.18 -8.84
C PHE A 69 -3.85 -4.17 -9.99
N VAL A 70 -4.66 -3.81 -10.99
CA VAL A 70 -4.78 -4.55 -12.26
C VAL A 70 -3.41 -4.65 -12.94
N ASP A 71 -2.65 -3.56 -12.94
CA ASP A 71 -1.31 -3.42 -13.49
C ASP A 71 -0.50 -2.39 -12.66
N GLY A 72 0.83 -2.42 -12.73
CA GLY A 72 1.71 -1.46 -12.03
C GLY A 72 1.77 -1.63 -10.50
N ASN A 73 2.02 -2.85 -10.01
CA ASN A 73 2.20 -3.16 -8.57
C ASN A 73 3.64 -3.02 -8.09
#